data_AF-A0A4P5WTY8-F1
#
_entry.id   AF-A0A4P5WTY8-F1
#
_cell.length_a   1.000
_cell.length_b   1.000
_cell.length_c   1.000
_cell.angle_alpha   90.00
_cell.angle_beta   90.00
_cell.angle_gamma   90.00
#
_symmetry.space_group_name_H-M   'P 1'
#
loop_
_entity.id
_entity.type
_entity.pdbx_description
1 polymer ?
#
loop_
_entity_poly.entity_id
_entity_poly.type
_entity_poly.pdbx_seq_one_letter_code
_entity_poly.pdbx_strand_id
1 'polypeptide(L)'
;MRNQTIPGKIDKWVNMEEFARKLGRVRYHIPKSVLVLPERQDITVHVDLTSEGKAAYAKMKRDSIVQLSRIIEEAGGIRSEKWVSAVASNGGVLFLRLLQMAQGYVYTDGGLVQQVCKAKRLALADLLEQTDEKVCVYGYFREDIEIIRRAAEGLGRRVGEISGRRKDLTETSKFPADIDVMAVQVKSGSVGIDLTAARIGIIMTTGFISPGSFDQLMARQYRPGQTKNCVYYHLVARNTIDETVIRAREKKNAVIEAVLRDAVADVSDGESLMQAVAKDVLSLWEDAPW
;
A
#
# COMPACT_ATOMS: atom_id res chain seq x y z
N MET A 1 16.72 -28.05 32.67
CA MET A 1 15.95 -26.82 32.36
C MET A 1 14.67 -27.25 31.67
N ARG A 2 13.50 -27.02 32.28
CA ARG A 2 12.20 -27.27 31.62
C ARG A 2 11.93 -26.09 30.69
N ASN A 3 11.68 -26.36 29.41
CA ASN A 3 11.26 -25.33 28.45
C ASN A 3 10.02 -24.61 29.00
N GLN A 4 10.11 -23.28 29.08
CA GLN A 4 8.95 -22.43 29.34
C GLN A 4 8.06 -22.46 28.09
N THR A 5 6.95 -23.19 28.16
CA THR A 5 5.91 -23.15 27.13
C THR A 5 5.27 -21.77 27.15
N ILE A 6 5.47 -20.98 26.10
CA ILE A 6 4.81 -19.67 25.94
C ILE A 6 3.42 -19.94 25.33
N PRO A 7 2.31 -19.66 26.02
CA PRO A 7 0.97 -19.89 25.49
C PRO A 7 0.77 -19.15 24.16
N GLY A 8 0.31 -19.86 23.13
CA GLY A 8 0.00 -19.28 21.81
C GLY A 8 1.13 -19.37 20.77
N LYS A 9 2.33 -19.86 21.13
CA LYS A 9 3.41 -20.08 20.16
C LYS A 9 3.43 -21.54 19.72
N ILE A 10 3.29 -21.80 18.41
CA ILE A 10 3.40 -23.15 17.85
C ILE A 10 4.88 -23.53 17.85
N ASP A 11 5.27 -24.41 18.77
CA ASP A 11 6.67 -24.85 18.91
C ASP A 11 7.10 -25.82 17.79
N LYS A 12 6.18 -26.68 17.32
CA LYS A 12 6.43 -27.60 16.20
C LYS A 12 5.12 -28.11 15.61
N TRP A 13 5.06 -28.17 14.27
CA TRP A 13 3.99 -28.85 13.56
C TRP A 13 4.21 -30.37 13.59
N VAL A 14 3.21 -31.11 14.08
CA VAL A 14 3.18 -32.58 14.11
C VAL A 14 2.14 -33.12 13.13
N ASN A 15 2.33 -34.35 12.64
CA ASN A 15 1.39 -35.06 11.77
C ASN A 15 1.07 -34.36 10.42
N MET A 16 2.00 -33.58 9.87
CA MET A 16 1.80 -32.84 8.61
C MET A 16 1.50 -33.74 7.40
N GLU A 17 2.09 -34.93 7.34
CA GLU A 17 1.78 -35.90 6.28
C GLU A 17 0.36 -36.44 6.38
N GLU A 18 -0.09 -36.78 7.59
CA GLU A 18 -1.46 -37.27 7.80
C GLU A 18 -2.48 -36.16 7.49
N PHE A 19 -2.19 -34.93 7.91
CA PHE A 19 -2.98 -33.75 7.58
C PHE A 19 -3.04 -33.53 6.07
N ALA A 20 -1.89 -33.51 5.39
CA ALA A 20 -1.81 -33.33 3.94
C ALA A 20 -2.58 -34.44 3.18
N ARG A 21 -2.47 -35.69 3.63
CA ARG A 21 -3.21 -36.83 3.05
C ARG A 21 -4.71 -36.66 3.23
N LYS A 22 -5.19 -36.29 4.42
CA LYS A 22 -6.62 -36.05 4.67
C LYS A 22 -7.13 -34.86 3.84
N LEU A 23 -6.38 -33.77 3.80
CA LEU A 23 -6.71 -32.58 3.02
C LEU A 23 -6.74 -32.86 1.51
N GLY A 24 -5.80 -33.67 1.01
CA GLY A 24 -5.72 -34.07 -0.39
C GLY A 24 -6.91 -34.91 -0.87
N ARG A 25 -7.69 -35.53 0.03
CA ARG A 25 -8.93 -36.24 -0.34
C ARG A 25 -10.08 -35.30 -0.68
N VAL A 26 -10.02 -34.05 -0.19
CA VAL A 26 -11.10 -33.06 -0.34
C VAL A 26 -10.66 -31.82 -1.12
N ARG A 27 -9.36 -31.65 -1.36
CA ARG A 27 -8.79 -30.50 -2.08
C ARG A 27 -8.15 -30.95 -3.38
N TYR A 28 -8.68 -30.44 -4.48
CA TYR A 28 -8.01 -30.46 -5.78
C TYR A 28 -7.16 -29.19 -5.90
N HIS A 29 -5.87 -29.34 -6.19
CA HIS A 29 -4.97 -28.22 -6.44
C HIS A 29 -4.44 -28.31 -7.85
N ILE A 30 -4.75 -27.29 -8.65
CA ILE A 30 -4.21 -27.13 -9.99
C ILE A 30 -3.07 -26.10 -9.89
N PRO A 31 -1.83 -26.47 -10.25
CA PRO A 31 -0.69 -25.57 -10.15
C PRO A 31 -0.79 -24.44 -11.18
N LYS A 32 -0.20 -23.27 -10.89
CA LYS A 32 -0.16 -22.12 -11.82
C LYS A 32 0.51 -22.45 -13.16
N SER A 33 1.27 -23.54 -13.25
CA SER A 33 1.95 -23.98 -14.47
C SER A 33 0.99 -24.36 -15.61
N VAL A 34 -0.30 -24.57 -15.33
CA VAL A 34 -1.30 -24.83 -16.38
C VAL A 34 -1.88 -23.54 -16.98
N LEU A 35 -1.61 -22.39 -16.35
CA LEU A 35 -2.13 -21.10 -16.81
C LEU A 35 -1.29 -20.61 -17.98
N VAL A 36 -1.91 -20.50 -19.16
CA VAL A 36 -1.33 -19.79 -20.30
C VAL A 36 -1.72 -18.33 -20.17
N LEU A 37 -0.75 -17.50 -19.78
CA LEU A 37 -0.93 -16.06 -19.60
C LEU A 37 0.06 -15.30 -20.48
N PRO A 38 -0.29 -14.09 -20.96
CA PRO A 38 0.64 -13.21 -21.66
C PRO A 38 1.87 -12.86 -20.82
N GLU A 39 2.87 -12.23 -21.41
CA GLU A 39 4.04 -11.81 -20.64
C GLU A 39 3.66 -10.74 -19.61
N ARG A 40 4.37 -10.75 -18.49
CA ARG A 40 4.26 -9.77 -17.42
C ARG A 40 5.61 -9.12 -17.16
N GLN A 41 5.63 -7.80 -17.07
CA GLN A 41 6.79 -7.03 -16.65
C GLN A 41 6.47 -6.22 -15.38
N ASP A 42 7.40 -6.20 -14.42
CA ASP A 42 7.35 -5.33 -13.25
C ASP A 42 8.49 -4.30 -13.38
N ILE A 43 8.15 -3.01 -13.30
CA ILE A 43 9.06 -1.88 -13.48
C ILE A 43 9.02 -1.02 -12.23
N THR A 44 10.17 -0.79 -11.61
CA THR A 44 10.29 0.14 -10.48
C THR A 44 10.56 1.56 -10.98
N VAL A 45 9.68 2.49 -10.63
CA VAL A 45 9.81 3.91 -10.91
C VAL A 45 10.17 4.62 -9.62
N HIS A 46 11.42 5.07 -9.53
CA HIS A 46 11.90 5.80 -8.37
C HIS A 46 11.47 7.26 -8.44
N VAL A 47 10.91 7.77 -7.34
CA VAL A 47 10.40 9.13 -7.20
C VAL A 47 11.15 9.82 -6.08
N ASP A 48 11.60 11.04 -6.33
CA ASP A 48 12.19 11.89 -5.29
C ASP A 48 11.13 12.78 -4.65
N LEU A 49 11.01 12.72 -3.32
CA LEU A 49 10.20 13.68 -2.59
C LEU A 49 10.75 15.11 -2.80
N THR A 50 9.88 16.11 -2.80
CA THR A 50 10.27 17.53 -2.82
C THR A 50 11.08 17.88 -1.57
N SER A 51 11.84 18.97 -1.59
CA SER A 51 12.67 19.40 -0.46
C SER A 51 11.86 19.55 0.84
N GLU A 52 10.66 20.13 0.74
CA GLU A 52 9.73 20.29 1.86
C GLU A 52 9.23 18.93 2.36
N GLY A 53 8.89 18.02 1.43
CA GLY A 53 8.46 16.67 1.75
C GLY A 53 9.56 15.85 2.44
N LYS A 54 10.81 15.95 1.96
CA LYS A 54 12.00 15.32 2.57
C LYS A 54 12.22 15.85 3.99
N ALA A 55 12.13 17.16 4.20
CA ALA A 55 12.29 17.78 5.51
C ALA A 55 11.19 17.33 6.49
N ALA A 56 9.92 17.36 6.06
CA ALA A 56 8.79 16.90 6.87
C ALA A 56 8.91 15.41 7.22
N TYR A 57 9.27 14.57 6.25
CA TYR A 57 9.47 13.14 6.44
C TYR A 57 10.59 12.85 7.44
N ALA A 58 11.75 13.48 7.27
CA ALA A 58 12.87 13.33 8.20
C ALA A 58 12.52 13.78 9.62
N LYS A 59 11.74 14.86 9.75
CA LYS A 59 11.25 15.34 11.04
C LYS A 59 10.29 14.34 11.69
N MET A 60 9.32 13.81 10.96
CA MET A 60 8.44 12.74 11.46
C MET A 60 9.24 11.51 11.89
N LYS A 61 10.21 11.07 11.07
CA LYS A 61 11.05 9.91 11.39
C LYS A 61 11.85 10.10 12.68
N ARG A 62 12.44 11.27 12.89
CA ARG A 62 13.29 11.56 14.06
C ARG A 62 12.48 11.88 15.31
N ASP A 63 11.51 12.77 15.18
CA ASP A 63 10.85 13.41 16.34
C ASP A 63 9.50 12.75 16.65
N SER A 64 9.00 11.85 15.79
CA SER A 64 7.65 11.28 15.86
C SER A 64 6.51 12.32 15.86
N ILE A 65 6.82 13.56 15.48
CA ILE A 65 5.88 14.66 15.35
C ILE A 65 6.30 15.58 14.21
N VAL A 66 5.32 16.07 13.45
CA VAL A 66 5.52 17.14 12.48
C VAL A 66 4.42 18.19 12.64
N GLN A 67 4.83 19.47 12.62
CA GLN A 67 3.91 20.60 12.55
C GLN A 67 3.85 21.07 11.10
N LEU A 68 2.64 21.21 10.59
CA LEU A 68 2.36 21.56 9.20
C LEU A 68 1.43 22.76 9.19
N SER A 69 1.67 23.70 8.29
CA SER A 69 0.77 24.81 8.10
C SER A 69 -0.32 24.47 7.09
N ARG A 70 -1.51 25.00 7.33
CA ARG A 70 -2.68 24.82 6.50
C ARG A 70 -3.37 26.16 6.30
N ILE A 71 -3.68 26.48 5.06
CA ILE A 71 -4.53 27.63 4.74
C ILE A 71 -5.99 27.19 4.92
N ILE A 72 -6.74 27.95 5.71
CA ILE A 72 -8.19 27.80 5.89
C ILE A 72 -8.89 29.07 5.43
N GLU A 73 -10.13 28.92 4.95
CA GLU A 73 -11.00 30.04 4.60
C GLU A 73 -12.04 30.21 5.72
N GLU A 74 -12.00 31.36 6.36
CA GLU A 74 -12.91 31.74 7.45
C GLU A 74 -14.19 32.38 6.90
N ALA A 75 -15.19 32.52 7.78
CA ALA A 75 -16.42 33.22 7.44
C ALA A 75 -16.10 34.63 6.93
N GLY A 76 -16.56 34.95 5.71
CA GLY A 76 -16.23 36.20 5.01
C GLY A 76 -15.10 36.10 3.98
N GLY A 77 -14.59 34.89 3.67
CA GLY A 77 -13.61 34.67 2.61
C GLY A 77 -12.16 35.00 3.01
N ILE A 78 -11.92 35.25 4.30
CA ILE A 78 -10.60 35.57 4.83
C ILE A 78 -9.77 34.28 4.88
N ARG A 79 -8.59 34.29 4.25
CA ARG A 79 -7.64 33.18 4.33
C ARG A 79 -6.72 33.36 5.52
N SER A 80 -6.74 32.42 6.46
CA SER A 80 -5.83 32.38 7.60
C SER A 80 -4.95 31.12 7.57
N GLU A 81 -3.75 31.22 8.13
CA GLU A 81 -2.84 30.09 8.25
C GLU A 81 -2.98 29.48 9.65
N LYS A 82 -3.32 28.19 9.71
CA LYS A 82 -3.45 27.42 10.93
C LYS A 82 -2.42 26.30 10.98
N TRP A 83 -1.74 26.17 12.10
CA TRP A 83 -0.81 25.08 12.35
C TRP A 83 -1.55 23.85 12.86
N VAL A 84 -1.19 22.69 12.31
CA VAL A 84 -1.71 21.38 12.70
C VAL A 84 -0.56 20.41 12.95
N SER A 85 -0.73 19.48 13.87
CA SER A 85 0.23 18.42 14.16
C SER A 85 -0.23 17.09 13.59
N ALA A 86 0.73 16.28 13.15
CA ALA A 86 0.58 14.85 13.09
C ALA A 86 1.58 14.24 14.08
N VAL A 87 1.08 13.45 15.03
CA VAL A 87 1.88 12.77 16.05
C VAL A 87 1.82 11.26 15.83
N ALA A 88 2.95 10.60 16.10
CA ALA A 88 3.07 9.17 16.20
C ALA A 88 3.30 8.76 17.66
N SER A 89 2.24 8.26 18.31
CA SER A 89 2.27 7.90 19.74
C SER A 89 3.02 6.59 20.05
N ASN A 90 3.25 5.77 19.03
CA ASN A 90 4.06 4.55 19.10
C ASN A 90 4.65 4.25 17.72
N GLY A 91 5.54 3.27 17.64
CA GLY A 91 6.22 2.96 16.39
C GLY A 91 5.32 2.35 15.31
N GLY A 92 4.19 1.73 15.66
CA GLY A 92 3.19 1.30 14.69
C GLY A 92 2.51 2.49 13.99
N VAL A 93 2.14 3.51 14.77
CA VAL A 93 1.62 4.77 14.23
C VAL A 93 2.70 5.48 13.42
N LEU A 94 3.95 5.52 13.89
CA LEU A 94 5.08 6.12 13.15
C LEU A 94 5.24 5.47 11.79
N PHE A 95 5.27 4.15 11.74
CA PHE A 95 5.34 3.37 10.51
C PHE A 95 4.22 3.74 9.53
N LEU A 96 2.96 3.83 10.01
CA LEU A 96 1.83 4.24 9.18
C LEU A 96 1.94 5.70 8.69
N ARG A 97 2.43 6.61 9.53
CA ARG A 97 2.66 8.02 9.16
C ARG A 97 3.74 8.13 8.09
N LEU A 98 4.84 7.38 8.22
CA LEU A 98 5.90 7.33 7.22
C LEU A 98 5.39 6.76 5.89
N LEU A 99 4.55 5.72 5.91
CA LEU A 99 3.92 5.21 4.68
C LEU A 99 3.05 6.28 3.99
N GLN A 100 2.22 7.00 4.76
CA GLN A 100 1.39 8.10 4.23
C GLN A 100 2.27 9.21 3.64
N MET A 101 3.31 9.64 4.35
CA MET A 101 4.18 10.73 3.93
C MET A 101 4.99 10.38 2.68
N ALA A 102 5.36 9.11 2.50
CA ALA A 102 5.95 8.61 1.26
C ALA A 102 4.99 8.72 0.06
N GLN A 103 3.67 8.66 0.29
CA GLN A 103 2.66 8.94 -0.75
C GLN A 103 2.39 10.44 -0.95
N GLY A 104 2.89 11.30 -0.06
CA GLY A 104 2.81 12.75 -0.15
C GLY A 104 1.76 13.41 0.74
N TYR A 105 1.17 12.68 1.70
CA TYR A 105 0.22 13.26 2.66
C TYR A 105 0.40 12.67 4.06
N VAL A 106 -0.28 13.24 5.05
CA VAL A 106 -0.37 12.64 6.38
C VAL A 106 -1.71 12.98 7.03
N TYR A 107 -2.26 12.07 7.83
CA TYR A 107 -3.38 12.44 8.70
C TYR A 107 -2.86 13.11 9.96
N THR A 108 -3.41 14.27 10.25
CA THR A 108 -3.21 15.02 11.50
C THR A 108 -3.99 14.38 12.64
N ASP A 109 -3.70 14.78 13.88
CA ASP A 109 -4.37 14.24 15.07
C ASP A 109 -5.88 14.58 15.09
N GLY A 110 -6.27 15.68 14.43
CA GLY A 110 -7.67 16.04 14.21
C GLY A 110 -8.37 15.24 13.09
N GLY A 111 -7.75 14.20 12.55
CA GLY A 111 -8.29 13.36 11.48
C GLY A 111 -8.28 14.02 10.09
N LEU A 112 -7.68 15.21 9.96
CA LEU A 112 -7.61 15.94 8.70
C LEU A 112 -6.40 15.47 7.88
N VAL A 113 -6.59 15.35 6.56
CA VAL A 113 -5.48 15.11 5.64
C VAL A 113 -4.73 16.40 5.39
N GLN A 114 -3.41 16.35 5.53
CA GLN A 114 -2.51 17.42 5.10
C GLN A 114 -1.60 16.90 3.98
N GLN A 115 -1.54 17.66 2.88
CA GLN A 115 -0.60 17.37 1.80
C GLN A 115 0.79 17.85 2.22
N VAL A 116 1.79 17.00 2.06
CA VAL A 116 3.19 17.26 2.41
C VAL A 116 4.12 17.19 1.21
N CYS A 117 3.72 16.49 0.15
CA CYS A 117 4.50 16.37 -1.07
C CYS A 117 3.59 16.05 -2.27
N LYS A 118 3.96 16.52 -3.47
CA LYS A 118 3.24 16.21 -4.73
C LYS A 118 3.94 15.18 -5.60
N ALA A 119 5.13 14.70 -5.23
CA ALA A 119 6.03 13.98 -6.11
C ALA A 119 5.42 12.71 -6.74
N LYS A 120 4.86 11.81 -5.92
CA LYS A 120 4.21 10.59 -6.46
C LYS A 120 2.97 10.87 -7.29
N ARG A 121 2.20 11.91 -6.93
CA ARG A 121 1.03 12.32 -7.73
C ARG A 121 1.44 12.81 -9.12
N LEU A 122 2.54 13.57 -9.21
CA LEU A 122 3.08 14.00 -10.50
C LEU A 122 3.63 12.82 -11.29
N ALA A 123 4.43 11.94 -10.67
CA ALA A 123 4.92 10.73 -11.34
C ALA A 123 3.78 9.81 -11.84
N LEU A 124 2.68 9.72 -11.07
CA LEU A 124 1.48 9.03 -11.51
C LEU A 124 0.85 9.72 -12.72
N ALA A 125 0.71 11.04 -12.71
CA ALA A 125 0.18 11.79 -13.84
C ALA A 125 1.04 11.57 -15.10
N ASP A 126 2.38 11.64 -14.97
CA ASP A 126 3.31 11.40 -16.08
C ASP A 126 3.14 10.00 -16.68
N LEU A 127 2.96 8.96 -15.85
CA LEU A 127 2.68 7.60 -16.32
C LEU A 127 1.32 7.47 -17.00
N LEU A 128 0.30 8.17 -16.50
CA LEU A 128 -1.03 8.17 -17.08
C LEU A 128 -1.09 8.92 -18.42
N GLU A 129 -0.29 9.98 -18.59
CA GLU A 129 -0.19 10.76 -19.83
C GLU A 129 0.48 9.97 -20.97
N GLN A 130 1.35 9.01 -20.64
CA GLN A 130 2.07 8.18 -21.62
C GLN A 130 1.21 7.09 -22.28
N THR A 131 -0.07 6.94 -21.91
CA THR A 131 -0.90 5.85 -22.40
C THR A 131 -2.39 6.19 -22.43
N ASP A 132 -3.04 5.83 -23.54
CA ASP A 132 -4.50 5.89 -23.63
C ASP A 132 -5.21 4.64 -23.10
N GLU A 133 -4.49 3.54 -22.88
CA GLU A 133 -5.03 2.27 -22.35
C GLU A 133 -5.73 2.44 -21.00
N LYS A 134 -6.65 1.52 -20.68
CA LYS A 134 -7.23 1.43 -19.33
C LYS A 134 -6.16 1.05 -18.31
N VAL A 135 -6.15 1.75 -17.18
CA VAL A 135 -5.14 1.55 -16.12
C VAL A 135 -5.83 1.21 -14.80
N CYS A 136 -5.29 0.24 -14.06
CA CYS A 136 -5.62 0.05 -12.65
C CYS A 136 -4.52 0.69 -11.80
N VAL A 137 -4.90 1.56 -10.86
CA VAL A 137 -3.97 2.16 -9.91
C VAL A 137 -4.32 1.72 -8.49
N TYR A 138 -3.37 1.14 -7.79
CA TYR A 138 -3.56 0.46 -6.53
C TYR A 138 -3.03 1.30 -5.37
N GLY A 139 -3.92 1.64 -4.44
CA GLY A 139 -3.64 2.37 -3.21
C GLY A 139 -4.00 1.54 -1.98
N TYR A 140 -3.35 1.79 -0.85
CA TYR A 140 -3.65 1.11 0.41
C TYR A 140 -4.64 1.91 1.26
N PHE A 141 -4.39 3.22 1.36
CA PHE A 141 -5.20 4.14 2.16
C PHE A 141 -6.32 4.77 1.33
N ARG A 142 -7.28 5.38 2.02
CA ARG A 142 -8.39 6.10 1.39
C ARG A 142 -7.90 7.35 0.65
N GLU A 143 -6.91 8.06 1.19
CA GLU A 143 -6.35 9.23 0.51
C GLU A 143 -5.52 8.86 -0.73
N ASP A 144 -4.98 7.64 -0.82
CA ASP A 144 -4.32 7.17 -2.05
C ASP A 144 -5.31 7.21 -3.23
N ILE A 145 -6.56 6.79 -3.00
CA ILE A 145 -7.64 6.83 -4.01
C ILE A 145 -7.92 8.26 -4.46
N GLU A 146 -7.94 9.21 -3.53
CA GLU A 146 -8.14 10.62 -3.82
C GLU A 146 -6.96 11.21 -4.60
N ILE A 147 -5.72 10.80 -4.32
CA ILE A 147 -4.53 11.19 -5.09
C ILE A 147 -4.62 10.68 -6.52
N ILE A 148 -5.03 9.43 -6.70
CA ILE A 148 -5.24 8.81 -8.01
C ILE A 148 -6.29 9.59 -8.80
N ARG A 149 -7.42 9.86 -8.17
CA ARG A 149 -8.52 10.62 -8.75
C ARG A 149 -8.06 12.00 -9.23
N ARG A 150 -7.37 12.76 -8.38
CA ARG A 150 -6.82 14.08 -8.75
C ARG A 150 -5.81 14.01 -9.90
N ALA A 151 -4.96 12.98 -9.95
CA ALA A 151 -3.98 12.83 -11.03
C ALA A 151 -4.68 12.54 -12.37
N ALA A 152 -5.63 11.60 -12.38
CA ALA A 152 -6.33 11.20 -13.60
C ALA A 152 -7.33 12.26 -14.10
N GLU A 153 -8.14 12.85 -13.22
CA GLU A 153 -9.08 13.92 -13.61
C GLU A 153 -8.36 15.18 -14.10
N GLY A 154 -7.18 15.48 -13.56
CA GLY A 154 -6.32 16.57 -14.05
C GLY A 154 -5.89 16.40 -15.51
N LEU A 155 -5.93 15.16 -16.03
CA LEU A 155 -5.68 14.81 -17.42
C LEU A 155 -6.97 14.58 -18.22
N GLY A 156 -8.14 14.90 -17.65
CA GLY A 156 -9.45 14.67 -18.28
C GLY A 156 -9.87 13.20 -18.37
N ARG A 157 -9.22 12.29 -17.62
CA ARG A 157 -9.50 10.84 -17.64
C ARG A 157 -10.62 10.52 -16.65
N ARG A 158 -11.57 9.66 -17.06
CA ARG A 158 -12.68 9.23 -16.19
C ARG A 158 -12.19 8.20 -15.19
N VAL A 159 -12.56 8.39 -13.93
CA VAL A 159 -12.06 7.58 -12.80
C VAL A 159 -13.20 6.79 -12.17
N GLY A 160 -13.00 5.48 -12.03
CA GLY A 160 -13.83 4.61 -11.21
C GLY A 160 -13.11 4.23 -9.92
N GLU A 161 -13.85 3.90 -8.88
CA GLU A 161 -13.32 3.53 -7.57
C GLU A 161 -13.77 2.12 -7.15
N ILE A 162 -12.83 1.32 -6.64
CA ILE A 162 -13.10 0.08 -5.91
C ILE A 162 -12.47 0.21 -4.54
N SER A 163 -13.28 0.53 -3.53
CA SER A 163 -12.86 0.71 -2.15
C SER A 163 -13.90 0.17 -1.17
N GLY A 164 -13.67 0.36 0.13
CA GLY A 164 -14.67 0.05 1.15
C GLY A 164 -15.89 0.97 1.11
N ARG A 165 -15.85 2.05 0.33
CA ARG A 165 -16.93 3.06 0.23
C ARG A 165 -17.75 2.91 -1.05
N ARG A 166 -17.11 2.50 -2.14
CA ARG A 166 -17.65 2.57 -3.49
C ARG A 166 -17.09 1.43 -4.33
N LYS A 167 -17.90 0.91 -5.25
CA LYS A 167 -17.53 -0.12 -6.20
C LYS A 167 -18.13 0.21 -7.56
N ASP A 168 -17.41 1.00 -8.35
CA ASP A 168 -17.81 1.40 -9.69
C ASP A 168 -17.47 0.28 -10.67
N LEU A 169 -18.28 -0.77 -10.64
CA LEU A 169 -18.19 -1.93 -11.51
C LEU A 169 -19.48 -2.08 -12.31
N THR A 170 -19.40 -2.80 -13.42
CA THR A 170 -20.62 -3.27 -14.09
C THR A 170 -21.40 -4.22 -13.19
N GLU A 171 -22.66 -4.50 -13.56
CA GLU A 171 -23.49 -5.51 -12.88
C GLU A 171 -22.83 -6.90 -12.81
N THR A 172 -21.91 -7.19 -13.74
CA THR A 172 -21.13 -8.43 -13.80
C THR A 172 -19.76 -8.32 -13.13
N SER A 173 -19.54 -7.31 -12.27
CA SER A 173 -18.29 -7.08 -11.53
C SER A 173 -17.06 -6.85 -12.42
N LYS A 174 -17.25 -6.23 -13.60
CA LYS A 174 -16.18 -5.92 -14.56
C LYS A 174 -15.81 -4.44 -14.54
N PHE A 175 -14.59 -4.15 -14.98
CA PHE A 175 -14.14 -2.79 -15.31
C PHE A 175 -15.09 -2.15 -16.35
N PRO A 176 -15.78 -1.03 -16.05
CA PRO A 176 -16.69 -0.38 -16.99
C PRO A 176 -16.02 0.18 -18.25
N ALA A 177 -16.76 0.20 -19.37
CA ALA A 177 -16.24 0.63 -20.66
C ALA A 177 -15.92 2.14 -20.72
N ASP A 178 -16.68 2.94 -19.98
CA ASP A 178 -16.59 4.40 -19.87
C ASP A 178 -15.63 4.90 -18.79
N ILE A 179 -14.95 4.02 -18.06
CA ILE A 179 -13.90 4.40 -17.10
C ILE A 179 -12.53 4.22 -17.75
N ASP A 180 -11.62 5.16 -17.56
CA ASP A 180 -10.27 5.12 -18.14
C ASP A 180 -9.24 4.66 -17.07
N VAL A 181 -9.45 5.09 -15.82
CA VAL A 181 -8.59 4.73 -14.67
C VAL A 181 -9.42 4.14 -13.55
N MET A 182 -9.06 2.95 -13.09
CA MET A 182 -9.68 2.33 -11.92
C MET A 182 -8.79 2.50 -10.69
N ALA A 183 -9.22 3.29 -9.73
CA ALA A 183 -8.57 3.45 -8.43
C ALA A 183 -9.01 2.33 -7.48
N VAL A 184 -8.08 1.45 -7.11
CA VAL A 184 -8.39 0.23 -6.36
C VAL A 184 -7.72 0.29 -4.98
N GLN A 185 -8.54 0.25 -3.93
CA GLN A 185 -8.05 0.09 -2.57
C GLN A 185 -7.73 -1.39 -2.35
N VAL A 186 -6.47 -1.69 -2.00
CA VAL A 186 -5.94 -3.05 -1.87
C VAL A 186 -6.78 -3.92 -0.93
N LYS A 187 -7.25 -3.37 0.21
CA LYS A 187 -8.09 -4.09 1.18
C LYS A 187 -9.45 -4.52 0.62
N SER A 188 -9.94 -3.86 -0.42
CA SER A 188 -11.26 -4.08 -1.00
C SER A 188 -11.22 -5.03 -2.21
N GLY A 189 -10.03 -5.53 -2.57
CA GLY A 189 -9.79 -6.41 -3.71
C GLY A 189 -10.05 -7.91 -3.48
N SER A 190 -10.59 -8.32 -2.33
CA SER A 190 -10.97 -9.71 -2.03
C SER A 190 -12.21 -10.19 -2.80
N VAL A 191 -12.90 -9.27 -3.48
CA VAL A 191 -14.14 -9.51 -4.23
C VAL A 191 -13.81 -10.11 -5.60
N GLY A 192 -14.67 -10.98 -6.13
CA GLY A 192 -14.54 -11.66 -7.44
C GLY A 192 -14.63 -10.74 -8.66
N ILE A 193 -13.82 -9.68 -8.69
CA ILE A 193 -13.82 -8.65 -9.74
C ILE A 193 -12.92 -9.04 -10.91
N ASP A 194 -13.31 -8.57 -12.10
CA ASP A 194 -12.58 -8.77 -13.35
C ASP A 194 -12.02 -7.43 -13.85
N LEU A 195 -10.70 -7.31 -13.78
CA LEU A 195 -9.95 -6.13 -14.21
C LEU A 195 -9.10 -6.43 -15.45
N THR A 196 -9.37 -7.53 -16.17
CA THR A 196 -8.61 -7.92 -17.37
C THR A 196 -8.66 -6.89 -18.50
N ALA A 197 -9.64 -5.98 -18.49
CA ALA A 197 -9.73 -4.86 -19.43
C ALA A 197 -8.54 -3.88 -19.36
N ALA A 198 -7.84 -3.83 -18.22
CA ALA A 198 -6.63 -3.04 -18.06
C ALA A 198 -5.40 -3.95 -18.10
N ARG A 199 -4.44 -3.67 -18.99
CA ARG A 199 -3.16 -4.40 -19.01
C ARG A 199 -2.08 -3.74 -18.14
N ILE A 200 -2.29 -2.47 -17.78
CA ILE A 200 -1.35 -1.65 -17.02
C ILE A 200 -1.82 -1.56 -15.57
N GLY A 201 -0.94 -1.92 -14.65
CA GLY A 201 -1.12 -1.72 -13.22
C GLY A 201 -0.12 -0.69 -12.69
N ILE A 202 -0.54 0.23 -11.83
CA ILE A 202 0.36 1.16 -11.13
C ILE A 202 0.17 0.99 -9.63
N ILE A 203 1.25 0.72 -8.90
CA ILE A 203 1.25 0.45 -7.46
C ILE A 203 1.79 1.69 -6.75
N MET A 204 0.93 2.41 -6.05
CA MET A 204 1.31 3.59 -5.25
C MET A 204 2.06 3.16 -3.98
N THR A 205 1.47 2.22 -3.24
CA THR A 205 1.96 1.81 -1.92
C THR A 205 2.51 0.39 -2.00
N THR A 206 3.81 0.27 -2.25
CA THR A 206 4.51 -1.00 -2.50
C THR A 206 4.75 -1.84 -1.22
N GLY A 207 4.47 -1.27 -0.04
CA GLY A 207 5.12 -1.70 1.20
C GLY A 207 4.26 -2.10 2.42
N PHE A 208 2.96 -2.29 2.30
CA PHE A 208 2.19 -2.87 3.42
C PHE A 208 1.30 -4.03 3.01
N ILE A 209 1.40 -4.44 1.76
CA ILE A 209 0.56 -5.49 1.20
C ILE A 209 1.25 -6.80 1.50
N SER A 210 0.59 -7.69 2.24
CA SER A 210 1.05 -9.06 2.39
C SER A 210 1.29 -9.67 1.00
N PRO A 211 2.29 -10.55 0.81
CA PRO A 211 2.53 -11.18 -0.49
C PRO A 211 1.25 -11.85 -1.05
N GLY A 212 0.45 -12.46 -0.17
CA GLY A 212 -0.83 -13.07 -0.54
C GLY A 212 -1.86 -12.08 -1.05
N SER A 213 -2.08 -10.96 -0.36
CA SER A 213 -3.03 -9.93 -0.80
C SER A 213 -2.58 -9.26 -2.10
N PHE A 214 -1.28 -9.06 -2.27
CA PHE A 214 -0.72 -8.49 -3.50
C PHE A 214 -0.96 -9.43 -4.69
N ASP A 215 -0.60 -10.70 -4.55
CA ASP A 215 -0.81 -11.71 -5.59
C ASP A 215 -2.29 -11.88 -5.94
N GLN A 216 -3.17 -11.84 -4.94
CA GLN A 216 -4.63 -11.91 -5.16
C GLN A 216 -5.16 -10.69 -5.92
N LEU A 217 -4.63 -9.51 -5.65
CA LEU A 217 -4.99 -8.28 -6.33
C LEU A 217 -4.52 -8.28 -7.78
N MET A 218 -3.26 -8.67 -8.02
CA MET A 218 -2.71 -8.83 -9.37
C MET A 218 -3.48 -9.89 -10.16
N ALA A 219 -3.91 -10.98 -9.50
CA ALA A 219 -4.74 -12.02 -10.13
C ALA A 219 -6.15 -11.53 -10.56
N ARG A 220 -6.56 -10.30 -10.26
CA ARG A 220 -7.79 -9.70 -10.84
C ARG A 220 -7.57 -9.15 -12.23
N GLN A 221 -6.33 -8.78 -12.55
CA GLN A 221 -5.91 -8.18 -13.81
C GLN A 221 -5.14 -9.17 -14.69
N TYR A 222 -4.25 -9.94 -14.08
CA TYR A 222 -3.39 -10.95 -14.70
C TYR A 222 -3.92 -12.36 -14.41
N ARG A 223 -4.95 -12.76 -15.17
CA ARG A 223 -5.66 -14.04 -15.05
C ARG A 223 -6.13 -14.55 -16.42
N PRO A 224 -6.62 -15.81 -16.52
CA PRO A 224 -7.22 -16.30 -17.76
C PRO A 224 -8.33 -15.36 -18.23
N GLY A 225 -8.23 -14.92 -19.48
CA GLY A 225 -9.04 -13.84 -20.07
C GLY A 225 -8.22 -12.60 -20.43
N GLN A 226 -7.04 -12.42 -19.85
CA GLN A 226 -6.08 -11.40 -20.29
C GLN A 226 -5.44 -11.81 -21.61
N THR A 227 -5.51 -10.92 -22.61
CA THR A 227 -4.99 -11.18 -23.97
C THR A 227 -3.78 -10.32 -24.31
N LYS A 228 -3.50 -9.27 -23.53
CA LYS A 228 -2.38 -8.35 -23.75
C LYS A 228 -1.27 -8.58 -22.72
N ASN A 229 -0.02 -8.31 -23.10
CA ASN A 229 1.10 -8.29 -22.17
C ASN A 229 0.87 -7.22 -21.09
N CYS A 230 1.07 -7.62 -19.84
CA CYS A 230 0.83 -6.78 -18.66
C CYS A 230 2.10 -6.07 -18.22
N VAL A 231 1.95 -4.81 -17.82
CA VAL A 231 3.05 -4.01 -17.25
C VAL A 231 2.61 -3.44 -15.92
N TYR A 232 3.45 -3.63 -14.90
CA TYR A 232 3.21 -3.15 -13.55
C TYR A 232 4.27 -2.13 -13.15
N TYR A 233 3.86 -0.88 -12.96
CA TYR A 233 4.73 0.18 -12.45
C TYR A 233 4.64 0.27 -10.94
N HIS A 234 5.77 0.19 -10.25
CA HIS A 234 5.86 0.34 -8.80
C HIS A 234 6.45 1.70 -8.48
N LEU A 235 5.64 2.62 -7.95
CA LEU A 235 6.11 3.96 -7.56
C LEU A 235 6.79 3.90 -6.19
N VAL A 236 8.09 4.18 -6.15
CA VAL A 236 8.93 4.03 -4.95
C VAL A 236 9.57 5.36 -4.59
N ALA A 237 9.20 5.93 -3.45
CA ALA A 237 9.84 7.15 -2.97
C ALA A 237 11.24 6.84 -2.41
N ARG A 238 12.29 7.46 -2.99
CA ARG A 238 13.69 7.24 -2.57
C ARG A 238 13.94 7.72 -1.15
N ASN A 239 14.80 7.01 -0.42
CA ASN A 239 15.16 7.32 0.97
C ASN A 239 13.93 7.38 1.90
N THR A 240 12.93 6.54 1.61
CA THR A 240 11.74 6.39 2.46
C THR A 240 11.53 4.92 2.79
N ILE A 241 10.52 4.70 3.63
CA ILE A 241 10.01 3.39 4.01
C ILE A 241 9.63 2.50 2.82
N ASP A 242 9.32 3.07 1.64
CA ASP A 242 9.01 2.28 0.44
C ASP A 242 10.17 1.35 0.05
N GLU A 243 11.40 1.88 0.03
CA GLU A 243 12.60 1.09 -0.30
C GLU A 243 12.89 0.04 0.78
N THR A 244 12.67 0.42 2.04
CA THR A 244 12.87 -0.49 3.17
C THR A 244 11.92 -1.66 3.08
N VAL A 245 10.65 -1.44 2.71
CA VAL A 245 9.72 -2.55 2.55
C VAL A 245 10.06 -3.40 1.32
N ILE A 246 10.44 -2.81 0.19
CA ILE A 246 10.81 -3.58 -1.00
C ILE A 246 11.98 -4.53 -0.69
N ARG A 247 13.05 -4.02 -0.05
CA ARG A 247 14.18 -4.84 0.41
C ARG A 247 13.73 -5.95 1.37
N ALA A 248 12.73 -5.67 2.20
CA ALA A 248 12.19 -6.62 3.15
C ALA A 248 11.34 -7.73 2.49
N ARG A 249 10.62 -7.43 1.40
CA ARG A 249 9.86 -8.42 0.61
C ARG A 249 10.78 -9.46 -0.01
N GLU A 250 11.96 -9.05 -0.46
CA GLU A 250 12.97 -9.95 -1.03
C GLU A 250 13.54 -10.94 -0.01
N LYS A 251 13.59 -10.57 1.27
CA LYS A 251 14.14 -11.40 2.36
C LYS A 251 13.12 -12.33 3.04
N LYS A 252 11.90 -12.46 2.50
CA LYS A 252 10.81 -13.38 2.93
C LYS A 252 10.75 -13.62 4.46
N ASN A 253 10.03 -12.75 5.17
CA ASN A 253 9.53 -12.89 6.55
C ASN A 253 10.19 -12.02 7.64
N ALA A 254 11.11 -11.10 7.32
CA ALA A 254 11.68 -10.15 8.30
C ALA A 254 11.27 -8.69 8.03
N VAL A 255 10.09 -8.48 7.40
CA VAL A 255 9.64 -7.16 6.92
C VAL A 255 9.55 -6.15 8.06
N ILE A 256 8.99 -6.60 9.17
CA ILE A 256 8.63 -5.75 10.28
C ILE A 256 9.88 -5.42 11.10
N GLU A 257 10.68 -6.42 11.46
CA GLU A 257 11.94 -6.20 12.18
C GLU A 257 12.92 -5.30 11.39
N ALA A 258 13.01 -5.46 10.07
CA ALA A 258 13.89 -4.63 9.24
C ALA A 258 13.39 -3.20 9.11
N VAL A 259 12.09 -2.98 8.88
CA VAL A 259 11.53 -1.64 8.76
C VAL A 259 11.55 -0.91 10.10
N LEU A 260 11.32 -1.63 11.20
CA LEU A 260 11.38 -1.05 12.53
C LEU A 260 12.80 -0.74 12.97
N ARG A 261 13.76 -1.60 12.64
CA ARG A 261 15.17 -1.28 12.84
C ARG A 261 15.57 -0.01 12.10
N ASP A 262 15.10 0.17 10.87
CA ASP A 262 15.40 1.36 10.06
C ASP A 262 14.62 2.62 10.50
N ALA A 263 13.40 2.46 11.03
CA ALA A 263 12.58 3.57 11.54
C ALA A 263 12.99 4.04 12.95
N VAL A 264 13.58 3.15 13.77
CA VAL A 264 13.90 3.38 15.18
C VAL A 264 15.42 3.40 15.45
N ALA A 265 16.26 3.17 14.44
CA ALA A 265 17.74 3.19 14.57
C ALA A 265 18.29 4.48 15.19
N ASP A 266 17.59 5.60 15.03
CA ASP A 266 18.01 6.92 15.51
C ASP A 266 17.40 7.31 16.88
N VAL A 267 16.65 6.40 17.53
CA VAL A 267 15.98 6.65 18.82
C VAL A 267 16.75 5.94 19.94
N SER A 268 17.32 6.71 20.88
CA SER A 268 17.98 6.19 22.07
C SER A 268 16.99 5.43 22.98
N ASP A 269 17.40 4.26 23.48
CA ASP A 269 16.62 3.21 24.19
C ASP A 269 15.82 2.24 23.30
N GLY A 270 16.51 1.70 22.29
CA GLY A 270 15.91 0.93 21.20
C GLY A 270 15.31 -0.44 21.55
N GLU A 271 15.80 -1.22 22.52
CA GLU A 271 15.45 -2.66 22.55
C GLU A 271 14.02 -2.98 23.02
N SER A 272 13.51 -2.29 24.03
CA SER A 272 12.14 -2.51 24.55
C SER A 272 11.08 -1.88 23.65
N LEU A 273 11.36 -0.69 23.13
CA LEU A 273 10.53 -0.01 22.12
C LEU A 273 10.49 -0.85 20.84
N MET A 274 11.61 -1.42 20.41
CA MET A 274 11.66 -2.30 19.24
C MET A 274 10.80 -3.55 19.40
N GLN A 275 10.77 -4.19 20.58
CA GLN A 275 9.90 -5.35 20.80
C GLN A 275 8.41 -4.97 20.83
N ALA A 276 8.06 -3.86 21.48
CA ALA A 276 6.68 -3.36 21.51
C ALA A 276 6.21 -2.99 20.10
N VAL A 277 7.05 -2.29 19.35
CA VAL A 277 6.74 -1.83 18.01
C VAL A 277 6.73 -3.00 17.01
N ALA A 278 7.63 -3.98 17.14
CA ALA A 278 7.59 -5.21 16.33
C ALA A 278 6.29 -5.94 16.55
N LYS A 279 5.85 -6.07 17.81
CA LYS A 279 4.58 -6.68 18.17
C LYS A 279 3.38 -5.89 17.63
N ASP A 280 3.38 -4.55 17.71
CA ASP A 280 2.29 -3.70 17.21
C ASP A 280 2.20 -3.69 15.68
N VAL A 281 3.33 -3.68 14.98
CA VAL A 281 3.34 -3.76 13.52
C VAL A 281 3.02 -5.19 13.08
N LEU A 282 3.50 -6.23 13.76
CA LEU A 282 3.11 -7.62 13.52
C LEU A 282 1.62 -7.82 13.75
N SER A 283 1.05 -7.28 14.83
CA SER A 283 -0.40 -7.36 15.04
C SER A 283 -1.16 -6.57 13.98
N LEU A 284 -0.71 -5.37 13.56
CA LEU A 284 -1.31 -4.67 12.42
C LEU A 284 -1.18 -5.44 11.10
N TRP A 285 -0.14 -6.27 10.96
CA TRP A 285 0.11 -7.11 9.80
C TRP A 285 -0.69 -8.41 9.85
N GLU A 286 -0.89 -9.01 11.03
CA GLU A 286 -1.63 -10.25 11.32
C GLU A 286 -3.15 -10.04 11.48
N ASP A 287 -3.56 -8.93 12.11
CA ASP A 287 -4.94 -8.44 12.20
C ASP A 287 -5.37 -7.67 10.94
N ALA A 288 -4.48 -7.52 9.95
CA ALA A 288 -4.90 -7.06 8.64
C ALA A 288 -5.89 -8.09 8.09
N PRO A 289 -7.15 -7.71 7.81
CA PRO A 289 -8.14 -8.64 7.32
C PRO A 289 -7.73 -9.05 5.90
N TRP A 290 -7.06 -10.19 5.80
CA TRP A 290 -7.17 -11.07 4.65
C TRP A 290 -8.47 -11.87 4.75
#